data_AF-A0A935AVN8-F1
#
_entry.id   AF-A0A935AVN8-F1
#
_cell.length_a   1.000
_cell.length_b   1.000
_cell.length_c   1.000
_cell.angle_alpha   90.00
_cell.angle_beta   90.00
_cell.angle_gamma   90.00
#
_symmetry.space_group_name_H-M   'P 1'
#
loop_
_entity.id
_entity.type
_entity.pdbx_description
1 polymer ?
#
loop_
_entity_poly.entity_id
_entity_poly.type
_entity_poly.pdbx_seq_one_letter_code
_entity_poly.pdbx_strand_id
1 'polypeptide(L)'
;MLYLDSILYNNNTSIGALAQTSTSYHAFASTNCGGLEEANNNTITLQSGTTTSTVNGITFSSVGANRKMNNNTILFGSFPAITSGTINGLVGSYTGGNNNITMEMNGNTISNQTIPPTTGTVTLLNNGVSSGTNRVSYTNNNTITNLTRANSGTTYCISLGTANEVYASGNTLNNITVTNNNAAVSTTLIGFYGNGSPLLQNIFGNTITNFTVSGTSTSTASSLRGIQSSTTASGTGEIYNNIIGNLSFGSGVITGNVGAIYTSFASHNIHHNKIYNISAFQNNGLVRGLDVVSGATNNIYNNFITGLTTPNANSNFAVAGISVAGGTTCNISYNTIYPSSAGPLVSSGALFGAAGIYYPTSTATIVKNNIVNITGAANGDAYISAIKRSGVGTNGTKPTNFTGSNNIYHSTYIYGEGLTLSTATNVYYFSGGAVGTADPAFNTSCGLYKVFMSEFGTFTENNLSSVGTGLYVPTGVSYAESAATTATTPSITNDYSYVTRATFPDMGALEFVGTALDATGPIITYDLIPNTICTNSVTITAEITDPSGVNTASGTKPRLYFKGSHMIM
;
A
#
# COMPACT_ATOMS: atom_id res chain seq x y z
N MET A 1 -38.26 4.61 21.60
CA MET A 1 -36.92 4.49 22.22
C MET A 1 -37.05 3.58 23.42
N LEU A 2 -36.26 2.50 23.47
CA LEU A 2 -36.16 1.64 24.64
C LEU A 2 -35.00 2.16 25.49
N TYR A 3 -35.25 2.46 26.77
CA TYR A 3 -34.23 2.80 27.75
C TYR A 3 -33.85 1.52 28.49
N LEU A 4 -32.72 0.92 28.11
CA LEU A 4 -32.30 -0.39 28.60
C LEU A 4 -30.87 -0.31 29.11
N ASP A 5 -30.58 -1.05 30.19
CA ASP A 5 -29.22 -1.22 30.70
C ASP A 5 -28.44 -2.26 29.88
N SER A 6 -29.12 -3.21 29.24
CA SER A 6 -28.53 -4.15 28.29
C SER A 6 -29.56 -4.61 27.27
N ILE A 7 -29.12 -4.98 26.07
CA ILE A 7 -29.95 -5.59 25.04
C ILE A 7 -29.24 -6.81 24.46
N LEU A 8 -29.95 -7.93 24.40
CA LEU A 8 -29.49 -9.16 23.76
C LEU A 8 -30.46 -9.48 22.63
N TYR A 9 -30.01 -9.33 21.39
CA TYR A 9 -30.74 -9.63 20.18
C TYR A 9 -30.05 -10.79 19.46
N ASN A 10 -30.26 -12.02 19.92
CA ASN A 10 -29.50 -13.18 19.44
C ASN A 10 -30.38 -14.23 18.77
N ASN A 11 -29.84 -14.90 17.76
CA ASN A 11 -30.48 -16.02 17.06
C ASN A 11 -31.84 -15.67 16.44
N ASN A 12 -32.02 -14.41 16.03
CA ASN A 12 -33.26 -13.94 15.41
C ASN A 12 -33.22 -14.08 13.89
N THR A 13 -34.39 -14.20 13.29
CA THR A 13 -34.60 -13.94 11.86
C THR A 13 -35.47 -12.70 11.73
N SER A 14 -35.02 -11.71 10.96
CA SER A 14 -35.73 -10.44 10.76
C SER A 14 -35.80 -10.08 9.29
N ILE A 15 -36.98 -9.68 8.81
CA ILE A 15 -37.25 -9.35 7.42
C ILE A 15 -37.97 -8.00 7.38
N GLY A 16 -37.49 -7.07 6.54
CA GLY A 16 -38.07 -5.74 6.42
C GLY A 16 -39.47 -5.79 5.78
N ALA A 17 -40.18 -4.66 5.70
CA ALA A 17 -41.51 -4.61 5.09
C ALA A 17 -41.51 -3.70 3.85
N LEU A 18 -42.13 -4.16 2.75
CA LEU A 18 -42.28 -3.36 1.52
C LEU A 18 -43.25 -2.19 1.69
N ALA A 19 -44.14 -2.24 2.69
CA ALA A 19 -45.03 -1.13 3.02
C ALA A 19 -44.29 0.04 3.71
N GLN A 20 -43.05 -0.18 4.20
CA GLN A 20 -42.28 0.84 4.88
C GLN A 20 -41.63 1.78 3.85
N THR A 21 -42.05 3.05 3.85
CA THR A 21 -41.60 4.07 2.90
C THR A 21 -40.73 5.17 3.51
N SER A 22 -40.53 5.16 4.83
CA SER A 22 -39.64 6.05 5.58
C SER A 22 -38.46 5.30 6.19
N THR A 23 -37.57 6.01 6.89
CA THR A 23 -36.39 5.43 7.54
C THR A 23 -36.76 4.20 8.37
N SER A 24 -36.03 3.11 8.19
CA SER A 24 -36.30 1.83 8.85
C SER A 24 -35.07 1.26 9.54
N TYR A 25 -35.34 0.50 10.61
CA TYR A 25 -34.36 -0.23 11.40
C TYR A 25 -34.92 -1.62 11.68
N HIS A 26 -34.11 -2.67 11.50
CA HIS A 26 -34.50 -4.01 11.94
C HIS A 26 -34.38 -4.19 13.45
N ALA A 27 -33.33 -3.62 14.03
CA ALA A 27 -33.15 -3.48 15.46
C ALA A 27 -32.45 -2.14 15.74
N PHE A 28 -32.90 -1.43 16.77
CA PHE A 28 -32.36 -0.14 17.13
C PHE A 28 -32.22 0.02 18.65
N ALA A 29 -31.03 0.41 19.10
CA ALA A 29 -30.77 0.81 20.48
C ALA A 29 -29.99 2.14 20.49
N SER A 30 -30.43 3.12 21.29
CA SER A 30 -29.85 4.47 21.31
C SER A 30 -29.37 5.00 22.66
N THR A 31 -29.67 4.30 23.75
CA THR A 31 -29.42 4.78 25.12
C THR A 31 -29.23 3.60 26.04
N ASN A 32 -27.98 3.28 26.31
CA ASN A 32 -27.52 2.31 27.31
C ASN A 32 -26.33 2.94 28.03
N CYS A 33 -26.38 3.04 29.36
CA CYS A 33 -25.40 3.76 30.20
C CYS A 33 -24.41 2.86 30.96
N GLY A 34 -24.22 1.60 30.57
CA GLY A 34 -23.12 0.83 31.17
C GLY A 34 -23.07 -0.69 30.97
N GLY A 35 -24.13 -1.31 30.45
CA GLY A 35 -24.15 -2.77 30.28
C GLY A 35 -23.60 -3.25 28.94
N LEU A 36 -24.31 -4.21 28.33
CA LEU A 36 -23.91 -4.88 27.09
C LEU A 36 -24.98 -4.72 26.01
N GLU A 37 -24.54 -4.42 24.80
CA GLU A 37 -25.36 -4.54 23.60
C GLU A 37 -24.85 -5.69 22.74
N GLU A 38 -25.69 -6.69 22.55
CA GLU A 38 -25.32 -7.91 21.85
C GLU A 38 -26.29 -8.20 20.73
N ALA A 39 -25.75 -8.45 19.54
CA ALA A 39 -26.47 -8.91 18.37
C ALA A 39 -25.67 -10.04 17.71
N ASN A 40 -25.95 -11.28 18.11
CA ASN A 40 -25.19 -12.43 17.67
C ASN A 40 -26.04 -13.48 16.93
N ASN A 41 -25.45 -14.09 15.91
CA ASN A 41 -26.06 -15.21 15.16
C ASN A 41 -27.44 -14.87 14.54
N ASN A 42 -27.70 -13.62 14.19
CA ASN A 42 -28.97 -13.24 13.57
C ASN A 42 -28.89 -13.39 12.05
N THR A 43 -30.04 -13.63 11.41
CA THR A 43 -30.21 -13.55 9.96
C THR A 43 -31.15 -12.39 9.63
N ILE A 44 -30.68 -11.42 8.84
CA ILE A 44 -31.41 -10.18 8.56
C ILE A 44 -31.56 -9.99 7.06
N THR A 45 -32.81 -9.88 6.60
CA THR A 45 -33.13 -9.55 5.21
C THR A 45 -33.59 -8.11 5.10
N LEU A 46 -32.68 -7.24 4.68
CA LEU A 46 -33.00 -5.84 4.39
C LEU A 46 -33.94 -5.79 3.19
N GLN A 47 -35.15 -5.26 3.38
CA GLN A 47 -36.08 -4.98 2.28
C GLN A 47 -36.98 -3.81 2.65
N SER A 48 -37.38 -3.00 1.66
CA SER A 48 -38.12 -1.76 1.93
C SER A 48 -38.82 -1.20 0.69
N GLY A 49 -39.91 -0.47 0.89
CA GLY A 49 -40.56 0.33 -0.15
C GLY A 49 -40.05 1.78 -0.24
N THR A 50 -38.94 2.10 0.44
CA THR A 50 -38.39 3.47 0.44
C THR A 50 -37.87 3.88 -0.93
N THR A 51 -38.01 5.17 -1.24
CA THR A 51 -37.40 5.79 -2.43
C THR A 51 -36.04 6.42 -2.10
N THR A 52 -36.02 7.27 -1.07
CA THR A 52 -34.83 8.08 -0.70
C THR A 52 -34.45 7.96 0.78
N SER A 53 -35.28 7.32 1.61
CA SER A 53 -35.00 7.17 3.04
C SER A 53 -34.04 6.03 3.34
N THR A 54 -33.38 6.11 4.50
CA THR A 54 -32.37 5.14 4.94
C THR A 54 -32.98 3.81 5.36
N VAL A 55 -32.35 2.70 4.98
CA VAL A 55 -32.68 1.36 5.44
C VAL A 55 -31.52 0.80 6.25
N ASN A 56 -31.74 0.51 7.53
CA ASN A 56 -30.71 0.01 8.42
C ASN A 56 -31.06 -1.40 8.90
N GLY A 57 -30.08 -2.29 8.98
CA GLY A 57 -30.21 -3.58 9.66
C GLY A 57 -30.20 -3.41 11.18
N ILE A 58 -29.29 -4.08 11.86
CA ILE A 58 -29.08 -3.82 13.30
C ILE A 58 -28.27 -2.53 13.43
N THR A 59 -28.79 -1.58 14.19
CA THR A 59 -28.11 -0.35 14.54
C THR A 59 -28.09 -0.17 16.05
N PHE A 60 -26.90 -0.27 16.64
CA PHE A 60 -26.72 0.11 18.04
C PHE A 60 -25.87 1.39 18.10
N SER A 61 -26.46 2.45 18.64
CA SER A 61 -25.82 3.72 18.92
C SER A 61 -25.75 3.89 20.44
N SER A 62 -24.60 3.60 21.05
CA SER A 62 -24.51 3.51 22.52
C SER A 62 -23.75 4.65 23.18
N VAL A 63 -24.00 4.78 24.49
CA VAL A 63 -23.38 5.75 25.40
C VAL A 63 -22.88 5.03 26.66
N GLY A 64 -21.79 4.28 26.53
CA GLY A 64 -21.06 3.71 27.67
C GLY A 64 -21.08 2.18 27.82
N ALA A 65 -21.62 1.44 26.85
CA ALA A 65 -21.72 -0.02 26.86
C ALA A 65 -20.66 -0.71 25.98
N ASN A 66 -20.29 -1.96 26.33
CA ASN A 66 -19.60 -2.86 25.41
C ASN A 66 -20.58 -3.31 24.31
N ARG A 67 -20.06 -3.55 23.10
CA ARG A 67 -20.89 -3.95 21.96
C ARG A 67 -20.35 -5.19 21.27
N LYS A 68 -21.25 -6.11 20.94
CA LYS A 68 -20.96 -7.30 20.14
C LYS A 68 -21.96 -7.44 19.01
N MET A 69 -21.48 -7.45 17.78
CA MET A 69 -22.29 -7.69 16.58
C MET A 69 -21.64 -8.83 15.80
N ASN A 70 -21.73 -10.06 16.30
CA ASN A 70 -20.92 -11.17 15.80
C ASN A 70 -21.75 -12.24 15.08
N ASN A 71 -21.15 -12.88 14.08
CA ASN A 71 -21.71 -14.05 13.40
C ASN A 71 -23.10 -13.81 12.78
N ASN A 72 -23.45 -12.57 12.45
CA ASN A 72 -24.72 -12.26 11.80
C ASN A 72 -24.61 -12.49 10.29
N THR A 73 -25.71 -12.90 9.68
CA THR A 73 -25.88 -13.01 8.24
C THR A 73 -26.78 -11.88 7.74
N ILE A 74 -26.32 -11.12 6.74
CA ILE A 74 -27.09 -10.05 6.11
C ILE A 74 -27.45 -10.45 4.69
N LEU A 75 -28.72 -10.29 4.35
CA LEU A 75 -29.33 -10.57 3.06
C LEU A 75 -30.03 -9.30 2.56
N PHE A 76 -30.21 -9.20 1.24
CA PHE A 76 -30.97 -8.15 0.59
C PHE A 76 -32.20 -8.77 -0.10
N GLY A 77 -33.40 -8.32 0.30
CA GLY A 77 -34.67 -8.63 -0.34
C GLY A 77 -35.05 -7.59 -1.39
N SER A 78 -36.34 -7.29 -1.52
CA SER A 78 -36.85 -6.39 -2.58
C SER A 78 -36.83 -4.91 -2.18
N PHE A 79 -36.46 -4.06 -3.14
CA PHE A 79 -36.43 -2.59 -3.04
C PHE A 79 -37.04 -1.95 -4.30
N PRO A 80 -38.35 -2.09 -4.52
CA PRO A 80 -38.97 -1.76 -5.81
C PRO A 80 -38.93 -0.27 -6.17
N ALA A 81 -38.73 0.62 -5.19
CA ALA A 81 -38.80 2.07 -5.39
C ALA A 81 -37.49 2.81 -5.10
N ILE A 82 -36.41 2.13 -4.69
CA ILE A 82 -35.21 2.81 -4.20
C ILE A 82 -34.47 3.52 -5.33
N THR A 83 -34.09 4.77 -5.09
CA THR A 83 -33.30 5.57 -6.04
C THR A 83 -32.01 6.09 -5.42
N SER A 84 -32.10 6.78 -4.28
CA SER A 84 -30.95 7.42 -3.62
C SER A 84 -30.83 7.13 -2.12
N GLY A 85 -31.67 6.26 -1.58
CA GLY A 85 -31.64 5.91 -0.16
C GLY A 85 -30.32 5.26 0.28
N THR A 86 -29.86 5.60 1.47
CA THR A 86 -28.70 4.97 2.13
C THR A 86 -29.09 3.59 2.65
N ILE A 87 -28.18 2.62 2.55
CA ILE A 87 -28.40 1.28 3.09
C ILE A 87 -27.25 0.89 4.00
N ASN A 88 -27.57 0.45 5.21
CA ASN A 88 -26.59 0.01 6.18
C ASN A 88 -26.91 -1.41 6.65
N GLY A 89 -25.92 -2.32 6.56
CA GLY A 89 -26.05 -3.70 7.03
C GLY A 89 -26.03 -3.78 8.57
N LEU A 90 -24.84 -3.78 9.15
CA LEU A 90 -24.66 -3.63 10.60
C LEU A 90 -24.03 -2.28 10.92
N VAL A 91 -24.57 -1.61 11.93
CA VAL A 91 -24.07 -0.30 12.37
C VAL A 91 -23.86 -0.32 13.87
N GLY A 92 -22.59 -0.31 14.25
CA GLY A 92 -22.15 0.20 15.54
C GLY A 92 -21.89 1.69 15.43
N SER A 93 -22.41 2.46 16.38
CA SER A 93 -21.99 3.85 16.61
C SER A 93 -21.87 4.09 18.10
N TYR A 94 -21.00 5.02 18.49
CA TYR A 94 -20.80 5.39 19.87
C TYR A 94 -20.67 6.91 19.95
N THR A 95 -21.46 7.56 20.79
CA THR A 95 -21.52 9.03 20.83
C THR A 95 -20.86 9.66 22.06
N GLY A 96 -20.34 8.86 23.00
CA GLY A 96 -19.59 9.35 24.18
C GLY A 96 -19.95 8.61 25.48
N GLY A 97 -19.35 9.02 26.61
CA GLY A 97 -19.68 8.51 27.95
C GLY A 97 -18.51 7.80 28.64
N ASN A 98 -18.37 6.50 28.42
CA ASN A 98 -17.28 5.65 28.91
C ASN A 98 -16.05 5.64 27.98
N ASN A 99 -14.87 5.43 28.55
CA ASN A 99 -13.60 5.33 27.85
C ASN A 99 -13.09 3.88 27.78
N ASN A 100 -13.53 3.00 28.69
CA ASN A 100 -13.05 1.61 28.72
C ASN A 100 -14.12 0.68 28.14
N ILE A 101 -14.23 0.66 26.81
CA ILE A 101 -15.21 -0.15 26.09
C ILE A 101 -14.58 -0.90 24.92
N THR A 102 -15.10 -2.08 24.67
CA THR A 102 -14.77 -2.93 23.52
C THR A 102 -15.96 -3.06 22.61
N MET A 103 -15.69 -2.98 21.31
CA MET A 103 -16.70 -3.01 20.25
C MET A 103 -16.32 -4.00 19.17
N GLU A 104 -17.12 -5.05 19.05
CA GLU A 104 -16.88 -6.16 18.15
C GLU A 104 -17.88 -6.17 17.00
N MET A 105 -17.36 -6.46 15.81
CA MET A 105 -18.13 -6.77 14.62
C MET A 105 -17.42 -7.89 13.88
N ASN A 106 -17.49 -9.10 14.42
CA ASN A 106 -16.66 -10.24 14.02
C ASN A 106 -17.48 -11.37 13.39
N GLY A 107 -16.90 -12.11 12.43
CA GLY A 107 -17.52 -13.34 11.91
C GLY A 107 -18.81 -13.13 11.10
N ASN A 108 -19.17 -11.89 10.74
CA ASN A 108 -20.40 -11.61 10.01
C ASN A 108 -20.26 -12.00 8.53
N THR A 109 -21.37 -12.40 7.92
CA THR A 109 -21.41 -12.90 6.54
C THR A 109 -22.41 -12.12 5.69
N ILE A 110 -21.97 -11.72 4.50
CA ILE A 110 -22.80 -11.14 3.44
C ILE A 110 -22.35 -11.78 2.14
N SER A 111 -23.12 -12.74 1.64
CA SER A 111 -22.67 -13.55 0.49
C SER A 111 -23.78 -13.80 -0.51
N ASN A 112 -23.42 -13.83 -1.79
CA ASN A 112 -24.31 -14.15 -2.91
C ASN A 112 -25.55 -13.23 -2.98
N GLN A 113 -25.32 -11.93 -2.83
CA GLN A 113 -26.41 -10.94 -2.82
C GLN A 113 -26.34 -9.96 -3.98
N THR A 114 -27.51 -9.51 -4.42
CA THR A 114 -27.64 -8.31 -5.24
C THR A 114 -27.91 -7.14 -4.31
N ILE A 115 -26.96 -6.21 -4.23
CA ILE A 115 -27.14 -4.96 -3.50
C ILE A 115 -28.20 -4.12 -4.25
N PRO A 116 -29.17 -3.52 -3.53
CA PRO A 116 -30.23 -2.74 -4.16
C PRO A 116 -29.68 -1.61 -5.06
N PRO A 117 -30.38 -1.27 -6.15
CA PRO A 117 -29.91 -0.33 -7.17
C PRO A 117 -30.03 1.14 -6.76
N THR A 118 -29.55 1.49 -5.56
CA THR A 118 -29.51 2.87 -5.07
C THR A 118 -28.26 3.60 -5.59
N THR A 119 -28.34 4.92 -5.75
CA THR A 119 -27.17 5.81 -5.89
C THR A 119 -26.61 6.29 -4.55
N GLY A 120 -27.33 6.03 -3.45
CA GLY A 120 -26.92 6.38 -2.10
C GLY A 120 -25.73 5.57 -1.59
N THR A 121 -25.25 5.91 -0.40
CA THR A 121 -24.16 5.15 0.24
C THR A 121 -24.67 3.81 0.73
N VAL A 122 -23.92 2.75 0.43
CA VAL A 122 -24.14 1.42 0.99
C VAL A 122 -22.95 1.09 1.88
N THR A 123 -23.20 0.94 3.18
CA THR A 123 -22.18 0.48 4.14
C THR A 123 -22.58 -0.88 4.65
N LEU A 124 -21.83 -1.91 4.28
CA LEU A 124 -22.19 -3.28 4.63
C LEU A 124 -21.96 -3.55 6.12
N LEU A 125 -20.75 -3.25 6.60
CA LEU A 125 -20.37 -3.31 8.02
C LEU A 125 -19.79 -1.97 8.44
N ASN A 126 -20.37 -1.34 9.48
CA ASN A 126 -19.87 -0.11 10.06
C ASN A 126 -19.60 -0.30 11.55
N ASN A 127 -18.34 -0.43 11.94
CA ASN A 127 -17.97 -0.55 13.36
C ASN A 127 -17.58 0.83 13.93
N GLY A 128 -18.48 1.81 13.77
CA GLY A 128 -18.31 3.21 14.17
C GLY A 128 -18.22 3.39 15.69
N VAL A 129 -17.36 4.32 16.10
CA VAL A 129 -17.12 4.68 17.52
C VAL A 129 -16.65 6.13 17.54
N SER A 130 -17.04 6.99 18.49
CA SER A 130 -16.42 8.31 18.66
C SER A 130 -15.02 8.21 19.28
N SER A 131 -14.16 9.18 18.96
CA SER A 131 -12.83 9.30 19.55
C SER A 131 -12.87 9.45 21.07
N GLY A 132 -11.97 8.77 21.77
CA GLY A 132 -11.79 8.87 23.22
C GLY A 132 -10.72 7.89 23.70
N THR A 133 -10.23 8.08 24.92
CA THR A 133 -9.17 7.26 25.52
C THR A 133 -9.63 5.81 25.73
N ASN A 134 -8.75 4.81 25.55
CA ASN A 134 -8.95 3.38 25.86
C ASN A 134 -10.13 2.66 25.17
N ARG A 135 -10.68 3.23 24.11
CA ARG A 135 -11.74 2.58 23.32
C ARG A 135 -11.12 1.67 22.27
N VAL A 136 -11.58 0.42 22.18
CA VAL A 136 -11.04 -0.56 21.21
C VAL A 136 -12.13 -1.15 20.33
N SER A 137 -11.87 -1.18 19.02
CA SER A 137 -12.77 -1.73 18.02
C SER A 137 -12.12 -2.91 17.28
N TYR A 138 -12.84 -4.02 17.20
CA TYR A 138 -12.43 -5.24 16.49
C TYR A 138 -13.40 -5.57 15.37
N THR A 139 -12.88 -5.72 14.15
CA THR A 139 -13.66 -6.07 12.96
C THR A 139 -12.96 -7.21 12.23
N ASN A 140 -13.12 -8.42 12.75
CA ASN A 140 -12.31 -9.58 12.38
C ASN A 140 -13.12 -10.70 11.75
N ASN A 141 -12.48 -11.48 10.87
CA ASN A 141 -13.03 -12.73 10.34
C ASN A 141 -14.39 -12.58 9.64
N ASN A 142 -14.73 -11.40 9.12
CA ASN A 142 -15.95 -11.20 8.35
C ASN A 142 -15.78 -11.69 6.91
N THR A 143 -16.86 -12.20 6.32
CA THR A 143 -16.89 -12.70 4.94
C THR A 143 -17.89 -11.90 4.12
N ILE A 144 -17.40 -11.11 3.17
CA ILE A 144 -18.22 -10.32 2.24
C ILE A 144 -17.88 -10.76 0.82
N THR A 145 -18.75 -11.56 0.21
CA THR A 145 -18.41 -12.25 -1.04
C THR A 145 -19.53 -12.29 -2.08
N ASN A 146 -19.17 -12.34 -3.35
CA ASN A 146 -20.12 -12.57 -4.46
C ASN A 146 -21.27 -11.54 -4.43
N LEU A 147 -20.92 -10.26 -4.43
CA LEU A 147 -21.89 -9.16 -4.38
C LEU A 147 -21.95 -8.43 -5.71
N THR A 148 -23.15 -8.10 -6.17
CA THR A 148 -23.35 -7.26 -7.36
C THR A 148 -24.25 -6.07 -7.03
N ARG A 149 -23.84 -4.86 -7.42
CA ARG A 149 -24.66 -3.64 -7.34
C ARG A 149 -24.86 -3.07 -8.74
N ALA A 150 -26.10 -2.90 -9.17
CA ALA A 150 -26.41 -2.48 -10.55
C ALA A 150 -26.32 -0.96 -10.82
N ASN A 151 -26.14 -0.14 -9.78
CA ASN A 151 -26.10 1.32 -9.88
C ASN A 151 -24.82 1.90 -9.28
N SER A 152 -24.46 3.09 -9.78
CA SER A 152 -23.38 3.96 -9.28
C SER A 152 -23.57 4.34 -7.81
N GLY A 153 -22.56 4.96 -7.21
CA GLY A 153 -22.57 5.47 -5.84
C GLY A 153 -21.47 4.87 -4.97
N THR A 154 -21.57 5.11 -3.67
CA THR A 154 -20.53 4.70 -2.71
C THR A 154 -20.86 3.37 -2.06
N THR A 155 -19.90 2.45 -2.07
CA THR A 155 -19.97 1.17 -1.36
C THR A 155 -18.75 1.03 -0.46
N TYR A 156 -18.99 0.95 0.84
CA TYR A 156 -17.99 0.58 1.83
C TYR A 156 -18.28 -0.85 2.29
N CYS A 157 -17.37 -1.78 2.02
CA CYS A 157 -17.54 -3.15 2.50
C CYS A 157 -17.38 -3.18 4.02
N ILE A 158 -16.30 -2.57 4.52
CA ILE A 158 -16.07 -2.39 5.95
C ILE A 158 -15.66 -0.95 6.21
N SER A 159 -16.50 -0.23 6.95
CA SER A 159 -16.19 1.07 7.55
C SER A 159 -15.64 0.84 8.96
N LEU A 160 -14.39 1.22 9.16
CA LEU A 160 -13.67 1.08 10.42
C LEU A 160 -14.00 2.23 11.37
N GLY A 161 -14.07 1.95 12.66
CA GLY A 161 -14.43 2.97 13.66
C GLY A 161 -13.40 4.07 13.87
N THR A 162 -13.72 4.98 14.79
CA THR A 162 -12.79 6.02 15.26
C THR A 162 -12.42 5.86 16.74
N ALA A 163 -12.41 4.61 17.21
CA ALA A 163 -11.94 4.26 18.54
C ALA A 163 -10.44 4.62 18.72
N ASN A 164 -9.93 4.62 19.95
CA ASN A 164 -8.51 4.84 20.22
C ASN A 164 -7.65 3.89 19.38
N GLU A 165 -8.04 2.61 19.41
CA GLU A 165 -7.42 1.53 18.66
C GLU A 165 -8.46 0.79 17.83
N VAL A 166 -8.12 0.53 16.58
CA VAL A 166 -8.98 -0.15 15.62
C VAL A 166 -8.22 -1.30 14.98
N TYR A 167 -8.78 -2.48 15.04
CA TYR A 167 -8.21 -3.71 14.51
C TYR A 167 -9.16 -4.33 13.47
N ALA A 168 -8.63 -4.62 12.29
CA ALA A 168 -9.32 -5.35 11.25
C ALA A 168 -8.42 -6.45 10.69
N SER A 169 -8.79 -7.70 10.96
CA SER A 169 -7.96 -8.84 10.59
C SER A 169 -8.72 -10.10 10.18
N GLY A 170 -8.11 -10.91 9.31
CA GLY A 170 -8.68 -12.17 8.86
C GLY A 170 -9.96 -12.05 8.04
N ASN A 171 -10.32 -10.85 7.57
CA ASN A 171 -11.53 -10.67 6.77
C ASN A 171 -11.29 -11.09 5.32
N THR A 172 -12.34 -11.63 4.69
CA THR A 172 -12.35 -12.00 3.27
C THR A 172 -13.36 -11.14 2.53
N LEU A 173 -12.88 -10.22 1.70
CA LEU A 173 -13.66 -9.40 0.79
C LEU A 173 -13.35 -9.85 -0.63
N ASN A 174 -14.28 -10.56 -1.29
CA ASN A 174 -13.99 -11.20 -2.57
C ASN A 174 -15.15 -11.14 -3.57
N ASN A 175 -14.85 -10.90 -4.85
CA ASN A 175 -15.83 -10.96 -5.93
C ASN A 175 -16.99 -9.96 -5.71
N ILE A 176 -16.65 -8.66 -5.72
CA ILE A 176 -17.60 -7.57 -5.53
C ILE A 176 -17.63 -6.72 -6.80
N THR A 177 -18.79 -6.65 -7.43
CA THR A 177 -18.98 -5.90 -8.68
C THR A 177 -19.95 -4.75 -8.47
N VAL A 178 -19.58 -3.55 -8.93
CA VAL A 178 -20.48 -2.41 -9.07
C VAL A 178 -20.58 -2.05 -10.56
N THR A 179 -21.79 -2.09 -11.09
CA THR A 179 -22.09 -1.62 -12.45
C THR A 179 -22.48 -0.15 -12.40
N ASN A 180 -21.62 0.69 -12.93
CA ASN A 180 -21.76 2.14 -12.98
C ASN A 180 -22.58 2.55 -14.21
N ASN A 181 -23.92 2.49 -14.09
CA ASN A 181 -24.86 2.80 -15.18
C ASN A 181 -25.30 4.28 -15.25
N ASN A 182 -24.78 5.17 -14.39
CA ASN A 182 -25.14 6.59 -14.39
C ASN A 182 -23.96 7.48 -14.81
N ALA A 183 -24.14 8.24 -15.90
CA ALA A 183 -23.12 9.12 -16.46
C ALA A 183 -22.62 10.18 -15.47
N ALA A 184 -23.49 10.74 -14.64
CA ALA A 184 -23.17 11.89 -13.79
C ALA A 184 -22.68 11.53 -12.37
N VAL A 185 -22.93 10.31 -11.90
CA VAL A 185 -22.65 9.90 -10.51
C VAL A 185 -21.34 9.12 -10.43
N SER A 186 -20.46 9.51 -9.51
CA SER A 186 -19.22 8.78 -9.25
C SER A 186 -19.51 7.42 -8.63
N THR A 187 -18.64 6.44 -8.90
CA THR A 187 -18.63 5.18 -8.17
C THR A 187 -17.40 5.12 -7.28
N THR A 188 -17.64 4.85 -6.00
CA THR A 188 -16.59 4.61 -5.00
C THR A 188 -16.81 3.23 -4.43
N LEU A 189 -15.87 2.31 -4.64
CA LEU A 189 -15.87 0.99 -4.02
C LEU A 189 -14.63 0.84 -3.16
N ILE A 190 -14.81 0.63 -1.86
CA ILE A 190 -13.71 0.49 -0.91
C ILE A 190 -13.89 -0.78 -0.10
N GLY A 191 -12.84 -1.60 -0.01
CA GLY A 191 -12.79 -2.76 0.87
C GLY A 191 -12.80 -2.34 2.33
N PHE A 192 -11.73 -1.69 2.78
CA PHE A 192 -11.63 -1.08 4.10
C PHE A 192 -11.57 0.43 4.03
N TYR A 193 -12.51 1.10 4.69
CA TYR A 193 -12.55 2.54 4.84
C TYR A 193 -12.22 2.95 6.28
N GLY A 194 -11.04 3.52 6.48
CA GLY A 194 -10.63 4.18 7.72
C GLY A 194 -11.28 5.57 7.84
N ASN A 195 -11.72 5.94 9.04
CA ASN A 195 -12.49 7.16 9.33
C ASN A 195 -11.67 8.33 9.94
N GLY A 196 -10.35 8.39 9.74
CA GLY A 196 -9.52 9.58 9.99
C GLY A 196 -9.28 9.96 11.46
N SER A 197 -9.82 9.21 12.40
CA SER A 197 -9.84 9.57 13.82
C SER A 197 -9.34 8.53 14.85
N PRO A 198 -8.84 7.32 14.50
CA PRO A 198 -8.13 6.49 15.48
C PRO A 198 -6.69 6.95 15.73
N LEU A 199 -6.17 6.69 16.95
CA LEU A 199 -4.75 6.86 17.27
C LEU A 199 -3.92 5.67 16.78
N LEU A 200 -4.49 4.46 16.77
CA LEU A 200 -3.89 3.27 16.15
C LEU A 200 -4.90 2.60 15.22
N GLN A 201 -4.52 2.34 13.97
CA GLN A 201 -5.33 1.59 13.02
C GLN A 201 -4.52 0.43 12.44
N ASN A 202 -4.84 -0.79 12.87
CA ASN A 202 -4.21 -2.03 12.44
C ASN A 202 -5.12 -2.75 11.44
N ILE A 203 -4.71 -2.82 10.18
CA ILE A 203 -5.42 -3.54 9.13
C ILE A 203 -4.49 -4.62 8.60
N PHE A 204 -4.70 -5.88 8.99
CA PHE A 204 -3.74 -6.93 8.70
C PHE A 204 -4.30 -8.31 8.44
N GLY A 205 -3.60 -9.12 7.65
CA GLY A 205 -4.03 -10.50 7.38
C GLY A 205 -5.37 -10.60 6.65
N ASN A 206 -5.76 -9.57 5.90
CA ASN A 206 -7.02 -9.56 5.15
C ASN A 206 -6.81 -9.98 3.69
N THR A 207 -7.83 -10.57 3.08
CA THR A 207 -7.87 -10.85 1.64
C THR A 207 -8.92 -9.95 0.98
N ILE A 208 -8.48 -9.12 0.02
CA ILE A 208 -9.31 -8.15 -0.70
C ILE A 208 -9.09 -8.37 -2.19
N THR A 209 -9.96 -9.14 -2.84
CA THR A 209 -9.71 -9.58 -4.21
C THR A 209 -10.93 -9.54 -5.11
N ASN A 210 -10.68 -9.46 -6.43
CA ASN A 210 -11.72 -9.55 -7.47
C ASN A 210 -12.81 -8.47 -7.30
N PHE A 211 -12.39 -7.22 -7.10
CA PHE A 211 -13.33 -6.09 -7.12
C PHE A 211 -13.37 -5.49 -8.51
N THR A 212 -14.57 -5.28 -9.03
CA THR A 212 -14.76 -4.70 -10.36
C THR A 212 -15.74 -3.54 -10.30
N VAL A 213 -15.36 -2.40 -10.88
CA VAL A 213 -16.31 -1.36 -11.26
C VAL A 213 -16.42 -1.37 -12.78
N SER A 214 -17.60 -1.64 -13.33
CA SER A 214 -17.87 -1.67 -14.78
C SER A 214 -18.87 -0.58 -15.18
N GLY A 215 -19.23 -0.45 -16.46
CA GLY A 215 -20.24 0.51 -16.94
C GLY A 215 -19.67 1.75 -17.63
N THR A 216 -20.54 2.72 -17.95
CA THR A 216 -20.26 3.81 -18.92
C THR A 216 -20.27 5.21 -18.31
N SER A 217 -19.99 5.34 -17.00
CA SER A 217 -20.03 6.65 -16.35
C SER A 217 -18.97 7.61 -16.85
N THR A 218 -19.34 8.89 -16.88
CA THR A 218 -18.48 10.01 -17.31
C THR A 218 -17.86 10.75 -16.13
N SER A 219 -18.13 10.33 -14.89
CA SER A 219 -17.64 11.00 -13.69
C SER A 219 -16.12 10.92 -13.54
N THR A 220 -15.49 12.05 -13.26
CA THR A 220 -14.03 12.16 -13.05
C THR A 220 -13.56 11.77 -11.65
N ALA A 221 -14.49 11.55 -10.72
CA ALA A 221 -14.20 11.35 -9.29
C ALA A 221 -14.36 9.89 -8.82
N SER A 222 -14.52 8.94 -9.74
CA SER A 222 -14.71 7.53 -9.39
C SER A 222 -13.41 6.90 -8.86
N SER A 223 -13.55 6.05 -7.84
CA SER A 223 -12.42 5.38 -7.19
C SER A 223 -12.72 3.94 -6.80
N LEU A 224 -11.69 3.09 -6.89
CA LEU A 224 -11.70 1.73 -6.40
C LEU A 224 -10.48 1.54 -5.49
N ARG A 225 -10.71 1.14 -4.24
CA ARG A 225 -9.63 0.97 -3.26
C ARG A 225 -9.75 -0.35 -2.50
N GLY A 226 -8.62 -1.04 -2.33
CA GLY A 226 -8.55 -2.18 -1.42
C GLY A 226 -8.65 -1.70 0.03
N ILE A 227 -7.68 -0.88 0.43
CA ILE A 227 -7.60 -0.26 1.75
C ILE A 227 -7.45 1.25 1.59
N GLN A 228 -8.30 2.01 2.27
CA GLN A 228 -8.11 3.43 2.52
C GLN A 228 -7.91 3.61 4.02
N SER A 229 -6.67 3.85 4.43
CA SER A 229 -6.28 4.08 5.82
C SER A 229 -6.22 5.57 6.11
N SER A 230 -6.81 5.95 7.24
CA SER A 230 -6.71 7.31 7.75
C SER A 230 -6.86 7.31 9.26
N THR A 231 -5.95 8.02 9.92
CA THR A 231 -5.82 8.15 11.39
C THR A 231 -5.81 9.62 11.77
N THR A 232 -5.87 9.94 13.07
CA THR A 232 -5.64 11.33 13.52
C THR A 232 -4.23 11.77 13.14
N ALA A 233 -3.95 13.07 12.95
CA ALA A 233 -2.61 13.56 12.57
C ALA A 233 -1.46 13.08 13.49
N SER A 234 -1.76 12.75 14.76
CA SER A 234 -0.81 12.20 15.75
C SER A 234 -0.84 10.68 15.88
N GLY A 235 -1.73 9.99 15.17
CA GLY A 235 -1.90 8.54 15.21
C GLY A 235 -0.89 7.79 14.34
N THR A 236 -1.03 6.46 14.28
CA THR A 236 -0.24 5.55 13.45
C THR A 236 -1.14 4.51 12.79
N GLY A 237 -0.95 4.29 11.49
CA GLY A 237 -1.58 3.17 10.77
C GLY A 237 -0.59 2.03 10.52
N GLU A 238 -0.93 0.81 10.91
CA GLU A 238 -0.19 -0.40 10.56
C GLU A 238 -0.99 -1.20 9.53
N ILE A 239 -0.41 -1.41 8.35
CA ILE A 239 -1.06 -2.12 7.25
C ILE A 239 -0.14 -3.24 6.81
N TYR A 240 -0.44 -4.48 7.18
CA TYR A 240 0.48 -5.58 6.91
C TYR A 240 -0.16 -6.94 6.66
N ASN A 241 0.57 -7.86 6.02
CA ASN A 241 0.07 -9.21 5.69
C ASN A 241 -1.24 -9.22 4.89
N ASN A 242 -1.59 -8.14 4.20
CA ASN A 242 -2.80 -8.12 3.39
C ASN A 242 -2.51 -8.66 1.99
N ILE A 243 -3.46 -9.41 1.45
CA ILE A 243 -3.49 -9.83 0.06
C ILE A 243 -4.51 -8.95 -0.66
N ILE A 244 -4.04 -8.10 -1.57
CA ILE A 244 -4.88 -7.17 -2.33
C ILE A 244 -4.63 -7.42 -3.81
N GLY A 245 -5.64 -7.83 -4.56
CA GLY A 245 -5.41 -8.05 -5.98
C GLY A 245 -6.62 -8.28 -6.85
N ASN A 246 -6.40 -8.29 -8.16
CA ASN A 246 -7.48 -8.34 -9.15
C ASN A 246 -8.52 -7.22 -8.90
N LEU A 247 -8.04 -6.00 -8.69
CA LEU A 247 -8.91 -4.82 -8.59
C LEU A 247 -8.96 -4.16 -9.97
N SER A 248 -10.16 -3.98 -10.51
CA SER A 248 -10.34 -3.49 -11.87
C SER A 248 -11.42 -2.42 -11.97
N PHE A 249 -11.09 -1.36 -12.67
CA PHE A 249 -12.09 -0.48 -13.25
C PHE A 249 -12.17 -0.82 -14.74
N GLY A 250 -13.30 -1.39 -15.16
CA GLY A 250 -13.55 -1.89 -16.52
C GLY A 250 -13.66 -0.80 -17.59
N SER A 251 -13.70 -1.19 -18.86
CA SER A 251 -13.70 -0.25 -20.00
C SER A 251 -14.90 0.71 -19.99
N GLY A 252 -14.63 2.01 -20.09
CA GLY A 252 -15.64 3.08 -20.08
C GLY A 252 -14.99 4.48 -20.16
N VAL A 253 -15.76 5.51 -20.49
CA VAL A 253 -15.23 6.85 -20.86
C VAL A 253 -15.36 7.83 -19.69
N ILE A 254 -14.30 7.95 -18.88
CA ILE A 254 -13.63 9.23 -18.57
C ILE A 254 -12.63 9.08 -17.43
N THR A 255 -12.95 8.50 -16.26
CA THR A 255 -11.96 8.32 -15.16
C THR A 255 -12.25 7.12 -14.26
N GLY A 256 -11.18 6.41 -13.87
CA GLY A 256 -11.19 5.47 -12.76
C GLY A 256 -9.81 5.45 -12.09
N ASN A 257 -9.75 5.86 -10.83
CA ASN A 257 -8.55 5.69 -10.02
C ASN A 257 -8.65 4.35 -9.29
N VAL A 258 -7.67 3.48 -9.47
CA VAL A 258 -7.58 2.22 -8.74
C VAL A 258 -6.32 2.21 -7.89
N GLY A 259 -6.50 2.15 -6.57
CA GLY A 259 -5.43 2.10 -5.59
C GLY A 259 -5.52 0.82 -4.77
N ALA A 260 -4.43 0.07 -4.57
CA ALA A 260 -4.50 -1.07 -3.66
C ALA A 260 -4.56 -0.59 -2.20
N ILE A 261 -3.60 0.26 -1.80
CA ILE A 261 -3.58 0.91 -0.48
C ILE A 261 -3.42 2.42 -0.67
N TYR A 262 -4.29 3.18 -0.01
CA TYR A 262 -4.21 4.63 0.09
C TYR A 262 -4.06 5.04 1.56
N THR A 263 -3.15 5.95 1.85
CA THR A 263 -2.93 6.47 3.22
C THR A 263 -3.00 7.99 3.30
N SER A 264 -3.55 8.50 4.39
CA SER A 264 -3.62 9.95 4.67
C SER A 264 -3.58 10.31 6.15
N PHE A 265 -3.26 11.58 6.42
CA PHE A 265 -3.03 12.25 7.71
C PHE A 265 -1.73 11.87 8.41
N ALA A 266 -1.70 10.78 9.17
CA ALA A 266 -0.60 10.47 10.09
C ALA A 266 0.46 9.54 9.51
N SER A 267 1.43 9.17 10.34
CA SER A 267 2.47 8.18 10.03
C SER A 267 1.86 6.81 9.75
N HIS A 268 2.44 6.09 8.79
CA HIS A 268 2.03 4.71 8.46
C HIS A 268 3.23 3.78 8.37
N ASN A 269 3.05 2.56 8.86
CA ASN A 269 3.90 1.41 8.60
C ASN A 269 3.14 0.48 7.65
N ILE A 270 3.67 0.29 6.44
CA ILE A 270 3.04 -0.48 5.38
C ILE A 270 4.01 -1.60 5.00
N HIS A 271 3.73 -2.83 5.41
CA HIS A 271 4.71 -3.89 5.21
C HIS A 271 4.13 -5.27 4.98
N HIS A 272 4.88 -6.17 4.34
CA HIS A 272 4.45 -7.56 4.13
C HIS A 272 3.12 -7.69 3.38
N ASN A 273 2.73 -6.67 2.60
CA ASN A 273 1.53 -6.74 1.78
C ASN A 273 1.87 -7.33 0.41
N LYS A 274 0.93 -8.10 -0.13
CA LYS A 274 0.99 -8.64 -1.49
C LYS A 274 -0.06 -7.95 -2.35
N ILE A 275 0.42 -7.11 -3.27
CA ILE A 275 -0.40 -6.34 -4.20
C ILE A 275 -0.17 -6.87 -5.62
N TYR A 276 -1.24 -7.27 -6.31
CA TYR A 276 -1.12 -7.83 -7.66
C TYR A 276 -2.35 -7.55 -8.54
N ASN A 277 -2.14 -7.45 -9.86
CA ASN A 277 -3.22 -7.36 -10.87
C ASN A 277 -4.21 -6.21 -10.61
N ILE A 278 -3.70 -4.99 -10.57
CA ILE A 278 -4.51 -3.77 -10.41
C ILE A 278 -4.63 -3.08 -11.76
N SER A 279 -5.85 -2.71 -12.17
CA SER A 279 -6.07 -2.21 -13.53
C SER A 279 -7.13 -1.13 -13.64
N ALA A 280 -6.90 -0.17 -14.55
CA ALA A 280 -7.89 0.84 -14.92
C ALA A 280 -7.92 0.99 -16.44
N PHE A 281 -9.04 0.65 -17.07
CA PHE A 281 -9.20 0.61 -18.52
C PHE A 281 -9.79 1.91 -19.12
N GLN A 282 -9.75 3.05 -18.39
CA GLN A 282 -10.32 4.33 -18.85
C GLN A 282 -9.23 5.29 -19.38
N ASN A 283 -9.65 6.31 -20.15
CA ASN A 283 -8.75 7.34 -20.69
C ASN A 283 -8.02 8.15 -19.61
N ASN A 284 -8.64 8.50 -18.49
CA ASN A 284 -7.92 9.06 -17.33
C ASN A 284 -7.69 8.01 -16.25
N GLY A 285 -7.59 6.73 -16.62
CA GLY A 285 -7.33 5.63 -15.71
C GLY A 285 -5.98 5.83 -15.00
N LEU A 286 -6.00 5.81 -13.67
CA LEU A 286 -4.79 5.86 -12.85
C LEU A 286 -4.70 4.60 -12.01
N VAL A 287 -3.53 3.96 -11.98
CA VAL A 287 -3.26 2.82 -11.10
C VAL A 287 -2.13 3.14 -10.14
N ARG A 288 -2.37 2.89 -8.86
CA ARG A 288 -1.38 3.01 -7.78
C ARG A 288 -1.34 1.71 -6.98
N GLY A 289 -0.17 1.10 -6.85
CA GLY A 289 0.00 0.01 -5.89
C GLY A 289 -0.18 0.54 -4.47
N LEU A 290 0.70 1.44 -4.07
CA LEU A 290 0.62 2.22 -2.83
C LEU A 290 0.52 3.72 -3.16
N ASP A 291 -0.40 4.43 -2.54
CA ASP A 291 -0.57 5.89 -2.66
C ASP A 291 -0.50 6.56 -1.27
N VAL A 292 0.60 7.27 -1.04
CA VAL A 292 0.94 7.89 0.26
C VAL A 292 0.76 9.38 0.15
N VAL A 293 -0.34 9.89 0.71
CA VAL A 293 -0.76 11.28 0.51
C VAL A 293 -0.27 12.22 1.60
N SER A 294 -0.08 11.72 2.83
CA SER A 294 0.40 12.51 3.96
C SER A 294 1.00 11.60 5.04
N GLY A 295 1.46 12.19 6.14
CA GLY A 295 2.10 11.50 7.26
C GLY A 295 3.45 12.11 7.60
N ALA A 296 3.76 12.18 8.90
CA ALA A 296 5.05 12.68 9.35
C ALA A 296 6.17 11.71 8.93
N THR A 297 6.02 10.41 9.23
CA THR A 297 6.94 9.36 8.78
C THR A 297 6.15 8.19 8.23
N ASN A 298 6.36 7.87 6.96
CA ASN A 298 5.79 6.68 6.33
C ASN A 298 6.90 5.67 6.07
N ASN A 299 6.77 4.47 6.64
CA ASN A 299 7.70 3.37 6.45
C ASN A 299 7.04 2.31 5.56
N ILE A 300 7.67 1.98 4.45
CA ILE A 300 7.13 1.07 3.43
C ILE A 300 8.17 -0.01 3.17
N TYR A 301 7.90 -1.24 3.58
CA TYR A 301 8.90 -2.31 3.47
C TYR A 301 8.39 -3.73 3.33
N ASN A 302 9.19 -4.63 2.76
CA ASN A 302 8.81 -6.02 2.52
C ASN A 302 7.49 -6.17 1.77
N ASN A 303 7.11 -5.22 0.89
CA ASN A 303 5.90 -5.35 0.08
C ASN A 303 6.22 -5.90 -1.31
N PHE A 304 5.31 -6.72 -1.82
CA PHE A 304 5.26 -7.09 -3.23
C PHE A 304 4.22 -6.25 -3.95
N ILE A 305 4.60 -5.59 -5.04
CA ILE A 305 3.72 -4.78 -5.86
C ILE A 305 3.89 -5.18 -7.32
N THR A 306 2.89 -5.86 -7.88
CA THR A 306 3.01 -6.55 -9.18
C THR A 306 1.78 -6.31 -10.06
N GLY A 307 1.93 -6.50 -11.38
CA GLY A 307 0.83 -6.50 -12.35
C GLY A 307 -0.06 -5.26 -12.29
N LEU A 308 0.46 -4.09 -12.63
CA LEU A 308 -0.31 -2.84 -12.69
C LEU A 308 -0.53 -2.45 -14.15
N THR A 309 -1.76 -2.15 -14.59
CA THR A 309 -2.02 -1.85 -16.01
C THR A 309 -3.05 -0.75 -16.23
N THR A 310 -2.81 0.11 -17.22
CA THR A 310 -3.77 1.13 -17.66
C THR A 310 -3.77 1.27 -19.19
N PRO A 311 -4.33 0.30 -19.93
CA PRO A 311 -4.11 0.17 -21.37
C PRO A 311 -4.73 1.28 -22.23
N ASN A 312 -5.57 2.13 -21.66
CA ASN A 312 -6.20 3.25 -22.36
C ASN A 312 -5.82 4.62 -21.76
N ALA A 313 -4.94 4.67 -20.76
CA ALA A 313 -4.63 5.91 -20.08
C ALA A 313 -3.93 6.93 -20.98
N ASN A 314 -4.35 8.18 -20.86
CA ASN A 314 -3.81 9.36 -21.51
C ASN A 314 -3.26 10.32 -20.44
N SER A 315 -2.12 9.96 -19.84
CA SER A 315 -1.50 10.68 -18.73
C SER A 315 0.03 10.50 -18.72
N ASN A 316 0.75 11.57 -18.40
CA ASN A 316 2.20 11.54 -18.15
C ASN A 316 2.60 10.65 -16.94
N PHE A 317 1.62 10.33 -16.09
CA PHE A 317 1.82 9.56 -14.86
C PHE A 317 0.60 8.68 -14.57
N ALA A 318 0.36 7.71 -15.46
CA ALA A 318 -0.77 6.80 -15.38
C ALA A 318 -0.59 5.70 -14.33
N VAL A 319 0.62 5.14 -14.21
CA VAL A 319 0.92 4.01 -13.32
C VAL A 319 2.03 4.37 -12.32
N ALA A 320 1.84 3.98 -11.06
CA ALA A 320 2.90 3.97 -10.05
C ALA A 320 2.88 2.68 -9.24
N GLY A 321 4.05 2.06 -9.03
CA GLY A 321 4.20 1.02 -8.01
C GLY A 321 3.94 1.63 -6.62
N ILE A 322 4.76 2.62 -6.27
CA ILE A 322 4.59 3.47 -5.08
C ILE A 322 4.52 4.93 -5.52
N SER A 323 3.48 5.63 -5.09
CA SER A 323 3.29 7.06 -5.30
C SER A 323 3.35 7.76 -3.95
N VAL A 324 4.38 8.58 -3.75
CA VAL A 324 4.45 9.53 -2.64
C VAL A 324 3.93 10.86 -3.17
N ALA A 325 2.78 11.29 -2.67
CA ALA A 325 2.17 12.57 -3.02
C ALA A 325 2.40 13.64 -1.94
N GLY A 326 2.70 13.24 -0.70
CA GLY A 326 3.01 14.17 0.38
C GLY A 326 3.57 13.49 1.64
N GLY A 327 3.59 14.24 2.74
CA GLY A 327 4.21 13.86 4.00
C GLY A 327 5.59 14.48 4.21
N THR A 328 6.19 14.28 5.38
CA THR A 328 7.51 14.84 5.72
C THR A 328 8.63 13.89 5.31
N THR A 329 8.56 12.63 5.75
CA THR A 329 9.56 11.60 5.45
C THR A 329 8.89 10.32 4.96
N CYS A 330 9.44 9.72 3.90
CA CYS A 330 9.04 8.41 3.41
C CYS A 330 10.26 7.49 3.29
N ASN A 331 10.31 6.45 4.13
CA ASN A 331 11.32 5.40 4.11
C ASN A 331 10.77 4.23 3.29
N ILE A 332 11.37 3.95 2.15
CA ILE A 332 10.97 2.88 1.22
C ILE A 332 12.11 1.89 1.18
N SER A 333 11.97 0.74 1.85
CA SER A 333 13.05 -0.24 1.97
C SER A 333 12.62 -1.66 1.68
N TYR A 334 13.45 -2.49 1.04
CA TYR A 334 13.16 -3.93 0.89
C TYR A 334 11.81 -4.24 0.23
N ASN A 335 11.38 -3.46 -0.77
CA ASN A 335 10.19 -3.79 -1.55
C ASN A 335 10.59 -4.42 -2.87
N THR A 336 9.77 -5.35 -3.39
CA THR A 336 9.86 -5.81 -4.77
C THR A 336 8.70 -5.19 -5.57
N ILE A 337 9.05 -4.22 -6.41
CA ILE A 337 8.13 -3.39 -7.18
C ILE A 337 8.29 -3.81 -8.64
N TYR A 338 7.38 -4.64 -9.13
CA TYR A 338 7.37 -5.13 -10.51
C TYR A 338 6.02 -4.89 -11.22
N PRO A 339 5.62 -3.62 -11.47
CA PRO A 339 4.35 -3.28 -12.11
C PRO A 339 4.13 -3.98 -13.45
N SER A 340 5.18 -4.16 -14.25
CA SER A 340 5.13 -4.79 -15.58
C SER A 340 5.21 -6.33 -15.58
N SER A 341 5.01 -6.98 -14.43
CA SER A 341 5.04 -8.47 -14.35
C SER A 341 3.90 -9.14 -15.12
N ALA A 342 2.77 -8.45 -15.33
CA ALA A 342 1.68 -8.93 -16.17
C ALA A 342 1.91 -8.67 -17.68
N GLY A 343 3.06 -8.10 -18.05
CA GLY A 343 3.41 -7.65 -19.39
C GLY A 343 3.95 -6.22 -19.40
N PRO A 344 4.65 -5.79 -20.47
CA PRO A 344 5.14 -4.43 -20.60
C PRO A 344 4.02 -3.40 -20.47
N LEU A 345 4.28 -2.31 -19.76
CA LEU A 345 3.32 -1.21 -19.63
C LEU A 345 3.16 -0.51 -20.98
N VAL A 346 1.96 -0.58 -21.54
CA VAL A 346 1.60 0.09 -22.79
C VAL A 346 0.22 0.73 -22.66
N SER A 347 -0.04 1.76 -23.46
CA SER A 347 -1.35 2.38 -23.58
C SER A 347 -1.64 2.77 -25.03
N SER A 348 -2.93 2.81 -25.38
CA SER A 348 -3.43 3.38 -26.64
C SER A 348 -3.59 4.91 -26.58
N GLY A 349 -3.52 5.51 -25.38
CA GLY A 349 -3.60 6.96 -25.20
C GLY A 349 -2.41 7.70 -25.82
N ALA A 350 -2.64 8.92 -26.31
CA ALA A 350 -1.61 9.73 -26.97
C ALA A 350 -0.43 10.09 -26.05
N LEU A 351 -0.67 10.09 -24.74
CA LEU A 351 0.30 10.44 -23.71
C LEU A 351 0.34 9.34 -22.65
N PHE A 352 1.49 8.72 -22.41
CA PHE A 352 1.57 7.62 -21.45
C PHE A 352 2.92 7.55 -20.75
N GLY A 353 2.92 7.74 -19.43
CA GLY A 353 4.10 7.57 -18.60
C GLY A 353 3.79 6.85 -17.28
N ALA A 354 4.84 6.30 -16.67
CA ALA A 354 4.74 5.52 -15.44
C ALA A 354 5.97 5.72 -14.55
N ALA A 355 5.88 5.28 -13.30
CA ALA A 355 7.01 5.22 -12.39
C ALA A 355 6.99 3.93 -11.55
N GLY A 356 8.17 3.39 -11.23
CA GLY A 356 8.28 2.40 -10.17
C GLY A 356 7.97 3.05 -8.81
N ILE A 357 8.76 4.07 -8.48
CA ILE A 357 8.57 4.97 -7.34
C ILE A 357 8.46 6.41 -7.84
N TYR A 358 7.39 7.08 -7.45
CA TYR A 358 7.16 8.50 -7.70
C TYR A 358 7.22 9.29 -6.40
N TYR A 359 7.87 10.46 -6.40
CA TYR A 359 7.99 11.29 -5.20
C TYR A 359 7.91 12.80 -5.49
N PRO A 360 7.49 13.62 -4.50
CA PRO A 360 7.28 15.04 -4.69
C PRO A 360 8.56 15.84 -4.41
N THR A 361 8.51 17.16 -4.60
CA THR A 361 9.62 18.07 -4.25
C THR A 361 9.71 18.38 -2.76
N SER A 362 8.67 18.11 -1.98
CA SER A 362 8.52 18.51 -0.57
C SER A 362 8.84 17.42 0.46
N THR A 363 8.79 16.14 0.07
CA THR A 363 8.94 15.01 1.01
C THR A 363 10.36 14.44 0.95
N ALA A 364 11.01 14.28 2.10
CA ALA A 364 12.27 13.57 2.22
C ALA A 364 12.05 12.08 1.91
N THR A 365 12.52 11.63 0.75
CA THR A 365 12.28 10.28 0.24
C THR A 365 13.57 9.47 0.29
N ILE A 366 13.56 8.41 1.08
CA ILE A 366 14.71 7.55 1.36
C ILE A 366 14.42 6.18 0.76
N VAL A 367 15.16 5.79 -0.26
CA VAL A 367 14.93 4.58 -1.06
C VAL A 367 16.12 3.63 -0.90
N LYS A 368 15.94 2.51 -0.22
CA LYS A 368 17.05 1.57 0.03
C LYS A 368 16.69 0.10 -0.16
N ASN A 369 17.59 -0.72 -0.65
CA ASN A 369 17.40 -2.18 -0.69
C ASN A 369 16.14 -2.63 -1.45
N ASN A 370 15.61 -1.83 -2.38
CA ASN A 370 14.44 -2.20 -3.15
C ASN A 370 14.85 -2.83 -4.48
N ILE A 371 13.99 -3.70 -5.01
CA ILE A 371 14.01 -4.07 -6.42
C ILE A 371 12.87 -3.33 -7.12
N VAL A 372 13.20 -2.55 -8.14
CA VAL A 372 12.23 -1.81 -8.97
C VAL A 372 12.43 -2.21 -10.42
N ASN A 373 11.53 -3.04 -10.92
CA ASN A 373 11.49 -3.49 -12.31
C ASN A 373 10.23 -2.93 -12.97
N ILE A 374 10.40 -2.02 -13.92
CA ILE A 374 9.29 -1.40 -14.65
C ILE A 374 9.69 -1.21 -16.10
N THR A 375 9.02 -1.94 -16.98
CA THR A 375 9.27 -1.93 -18.42
C THR A 375 7.99 -1.62 -19.19
N GLY A 376 8.15 -1.05 -20.39
CA GLY A 376 7.01 -0.61 -21.20
C GLY A 376 7.42 0.31 -22.33
N ALA A 377 6.42 0.80 -23.07
CA ALA A 377 6.56 1.81 -24.10
C ALA A 377 5.78 3.07 -23.69
N ALA A 378 6.49 4.19 -23.52
CA ALA A 378 5.86 5.48 -23.28
C ALA A 378 5.29 6.07 -24.59
N ASN A 379 4.27 6.91 -24.48
CA ASN A 379 3.69 7.64 -25.62
C ASN A 379 3.80 9.16 -25.45
N GLY A 380 3.92 9.86 -26.57
CA GLY A 380 4.05 11.31 -26.60
C GLY A 380 5.34 11.76 -25.92
N ASP A 381 5.25 12.83 -25.12
CA ASP A 381 6.38 13.40 -24.38
C ASP A 381 6.44 12.91 -22.91
N ALA A 382 5.75 11.81 -22.61
CA ALA A 382 5.84 11.13 -21.33
C ALA A 382 7.01 10.13 -21.35
N TYR A 383 7.37 9.59 -20.17
CA TYR A 383 8.40 8.55 -20.07
C TYR A 383 8.12 7.58 -18.92
N ILE A 384 8.79 6.43 -18.92
CA ILE A 384 8.71 5.42 -17.87
C ILE A 384 10.06 5.38 -17.15
N SER A 385 10.04 5.51 -15.82
CA SER A 385 11.26 5.54 -15.00
C SER A 385 11.16 4.65 -13.76
N ALA A 386 12.27 4.07 -13.30
CA ALA A 386 12.30 3.37 -12.01
C ALA A 386 12.02 4.35 -10.87
N ILE A 387 12.74 5.48 -10.85
CA ILE A 387 12.52 6.59 -9.93
C ILE A 387 12.11 7.84 -10.73
N LYS A 388 11.02 8.50 -10.32
CA LYS A 388 10.56 9.74 -10.96
C LYS A 388 10.21 10.79 -9.91
N ARG A 389 10.77 11.99 -10.07
CA ARG A 389 10.42 13.16 -9.24
C ARG A 389 9.35 13.98 -9.94
N SER A 390 8.38 14.50 -9.18
CA SER A 390 7.26 15.29 -9.72
C SER A 390 7.68 16.61 -10.38
N GLY A 391 8.63 17.31 -9.76
CA GLY A 391 9.11 18.61 -10.20
C GLY A 391 10.37 18.51 -11.04
N VAL A 392 10.54 19.47 -11.93
CA VAL A 392 11.80 19.71 -12.65
C VAL A 392 12.82 20.28 -11.65
N GLY A 393 14.04 19.76 -11.69
CA GLY A 393 15.15 20.20 -10.86
C GLY A 393 16.06 21.19 -11.57
N THR A 394 17.22 21.45 -10.96
CA THR A 394 18.32 22.17 -11.62
C THR A 394 19.25 21.14 -12.24
N ASN A 395 19.54 21.27 -13.54
CA ASN A 395 20.42 20.34 -14.23
C ASN A 395 21.80 20.24 -13.57
N GLY A 396 22.30 19.02 -13.37
CA GLY A 396 23.57 18.74 -12.69
C GLY A 396 23.53 18.89 -11.17
N THR A 397 22.39 19.26 -10.57
CA THR A 397 22.24 19.41 -9.11
C THR A 397 21.44 18.26 -8.53
N LYS A 398 22.05 17.50 -7.60
CA LYS A 398 21.35 16.44 -6.88
C LYS A 398 20.19 17.01 -6.06
N PRO A 399 18.98 16.42 -6.09
CA PRO A 399 17.88 16.81 -5.21
C PRO A 399 18.24 16.58 -3.74
N THR A 400 18.00 17.58 -2.89
CA THR A 400 18.27 17.49 -1.44
C THR A 400 17.30 16.58 -0.69
N ASN A 401 16.11 16.36 -1.24
CA ASN A 401 15.05 15.56 -0.63
C ASN A 401 15.04 14.08 -1.06
N PHE A 402 16.11 13.60 -1.69
CA PHE A 402 16.23 12.20 -2.11
C PHE A 402 17.54 11.58 -1.61
N THR A 403 17.41 10.39 -1.01
CA THR A 403 18.54 9.56 -0.57
C THR A 403 18.33 8.14 -1.06
N GLY A 404 19.19 7.67 -1.97
CA GLY A 404 19.23 6.29 -2.44
C GLY A 404 20.40 5.50 -1.83
N SER A 405 20.23 4.20 -1.59
CA SER A 405 21.34 3.26 -1.31
C SER A 405 20.96 1.82 -1.65
N ASN A 406 21.81 1.09 -2.35
CA ASN A 406 21.69 -0.36 -2.54
C ASN A 406 20.34 -0.78 -3.12
N ASN A 407 19.98 -0.34 -4.32
CA ASN A 407 18.75 -0.73 -4.99
C ASN A 407 19.03 -1.47 -6.30
N ILE A 408 18.08 -2.27 -6.78
CA ILE A 408 18.06 -2.77 -8.16
C ILE A 408 17.04 -1.98 -8.97
N TYR A 409 17.47 -1.39 -10.08
CA TYR A 409 16.61 -0.66 -11.00
C TYR A 409 16.64 -1.27 -12.39
N HIS A 410 15.49 -1.67 -12.93
CA HIS A 410 15.36 -2.08 -14.32
C HIS A 410 14.21 -1.33 -14.98
N SER A 411 14.56 -0.42 -15.88
CA SER A 411 13.64 0.44 -16.60
C SER A 411 14.37 1.14 -17.75
N THR A 412 13.62 1.63 -18.74
CA THR A 412 14.18 2.47 -19.82
C THR A 412 14.91 3.67 -19.22
N TYR A 413 14.26 4.40 -18.32
CA TYR A 413 14.91 5.43 -17.51
C TYR A 413 15.10 4.93 -16.09
N ILE A 414 16.28 5.17 -15.51
CA ILE A 414 16.55 4.84 -14.12
C ILE A 414 16.04 5.95 -13.21
N TYR A 415 16.29 7.20 -13.62
CA TYR A 415 15.94 8.38 -12.85
C TYR A 415 15.58 9.56 -13.77
N GLY A 416 14.70 10.44 -13.31
CA GLY A 416 14.44 11.72 -13.97
C GLY A 416 13.56 12.64 -13.15
N GLU A 417 13.72 13.96 -13.36
CA GLU A 417 13.01 15.01 -12.64
C GLU A 417 12.05 15.78 -13.56
N GLY A 418 10.75 15.60 -13.34
CA GLY A 418 9.68 16.15 -14.17
C GLY A 418 8.73 15.06 -14.70
N LEU A 419 7.60 15.47 -15.26
CA LEU A 419 6.63 14.55 -15.86
C LEU A 419 6.75 14.45 -17.39
N THR A 420 7.36 15.46 -18.00
CA THR A 420 7.48 15.65 -19.44
C THR A 420 8.94 15.53 -19.85
N LEU A 421 9.26 14.60 -20.74
CA LEU A 421 10.64 14.19 -21.05
C LEU A 421 11.46 15.32 -21.66
N SER A 422 10.89 16.10 -22.58
CA SER A 422 11.57 17.23 -23.23
C SER A 422 12.04 18.34 -22.28
N THR A 423 11.37 18.47 -21.13
CA THR A 423 11.70 19.47 -20.09
C THR A 423 12.26 18.86 -18.83
N ALA A 424 12.35 17.53 -18.74
CA ALA A 424 12.85 16.85 -17.57
C ALA A 424 14.36 17.07 -17.41
N THR A 425 14.81 17.21 -16.17
CA THR A 425 16.23 17.40 -15.84
C THR A 425 16.80 16.16 -15.16
N ASN A 426 18.13 16.04 -15.14
CA ASN A 426 18.84 14.96 -14.47
C ASN A 426 18.29 13.58 -14.88
N VAL A 427 18.00 13.40 -16.17
CA VAL A 427 17.44 12.15 -16.71
C VAL A 427 18.58 11.18 -17.01
N TYR A 428 18.57 10.00 -16.41
CA TYR A 428 19.58 8.95 -16.61
C TYR A 428 18.94 7.67 -17.12
N TYR A 429 19.58 7.01 -18.08
CA TYR A 429 19.15 5.73 -18.62
C TYR A 429 20.34 4.81 -18.88
N PHE A 430 20.16 3.51 -18.66
CA PHE A 430 21.20 2.52 -18.97
C PHE A 430 21.31 2.26 -20.48
N SER A 431 20.17 2.05 -21.15
CA SER A 431 20.10 1.86 -22.60
C SER A 431 18.70 2.21 -23.13
N GLY A 432 18.59 2.58 -24.41
CA GLY A 432 17.30 2.79 -25.08
C GLY A 432 16.58 4.11 -24.78
N GLY A 433 17.17 5.02 -24.00
CA GLY A 433 16.63 6.37 -23.78
C GLY A 433 16.85 7.29 -25.00
N ALA A 434 15.86 8.11 -25.33
CA ALA A 434 15.94 9.06 -26.46
C ALA A 434 16.52 10.43 -26.06
N VAL A 435 16.27 10.85 -24.81
CA VAL A 435 16.68 12.14 -24.23
C VAL A 435 17.29 11.89 -22.85
N GLY A 436 18.31 12.65 -22.47
CA GLY A 436 19.01 12.54 -21.18
C GLY A 436 20.42 12.00 -21.29
N THR A 437 20.98 11.57 -20.17
CA THR A 437 22.35 11.05 -20.05
C THR A 437 22.35 9.52 -20.14
N ALA A 438 22.99 8.99 -21.19
CA ALA A 438 23.26 7.56 -21.30
C ALA A 438 24.31 7.14 -20.27
N ASP A 439 24.03 6.08 -19.52
CA ASP A 439 24.91 5.50 -18.51
C ASP A 439 25.10 4.00 -18.77
N PRO A 440 25.72 3.59 -19.89
CA PRO A 440 25.99 2.17 -20.18
C PRO A 440 26.96 1.54 -19.17
N ALA A 441 27.64 2.35 -18.38
CA ALA A 441 28.55 1.93 -17.32
C ALA A 441 27.86 1.84 -15.94
N PHE A 442 26.52 1.86 -15.87
CA PHE A 442 25.75 1.91 -14.62
C PHE A 442 26.20 0.88 -13.58
N ASN A 443 26.43 -0.37 -13.98
CA ASN A 443 26.86 -1.44 -13.06
C ASN A 443 28.32 -1.37 -12.64
N THR A 444 29.10 -0.40 -13.12
CA THR A 444 30.51 -0.22 -12.76
C THR A 444 30.67 0.87 -11.69
N SER A 445 31.89 1.01 -11.16
CA SER A 445 32.24 2.12 -10.26
C SER A 445 32.12 3.51 -10.90
N CYS A 446 32.10 3.57 -12.24
CA CYS A 446 32.06 4.82 -13.01
C CYS A 446 30.65 5.19 -13.48
N GLY A 447 29.60 4.51 -13.01
CA GLY A 447 28.22 4.82 -13.37
C GLY A 447 27.88 6.28 -13.10
N LEU A 448 27.44 7.02 -14.13
CA LEU A 448 27.17 8.45 -14.05
C LEU A 448 26.05 8.78 -13.06
N TYR A 449 24.99 7.98 -13.03
CA TYR A 449 23.91 8.12 -12.04
C TYR A 449 24.45 7.95 -10.61
N LYS A 450 25.31 6.94 -10.40
CA LYS A 450 25.89 6.64 -9.09
C LYS A 450 26.74 7.80 -8.59
N VAL A 451 27.56 8.38 -9.46
CA VAL A 451 28.38 9.55 -9.13
C VAL A 451 27.48 10.74 -8.79
N PHE A 452 26.47 11.01 -9.62
CA PHE A 452 25.51 12.11 -9.41
C PHE A 452 24.74 11.99 -8.09
N MET A 453 24.21 10.81 -7.79
CA MET A 453 23.46 10.54 -6.55
C MET A 453 24.37 10.29 -5.34
N SER A 454 25.66 10.06 -5.56
CA SER A 454 26.58 9.53 -4.54
C SER A 454 26.07 8.21 -3.94
N GLU A 455 25.67 7.29 -4.81
CA GLU A 455 25.05 5.99 -4.47
C GLU A 455 25.76 4.85 -5.22
N PHE A 456 26.70 4.18 -4.58
CA PHE A 456 27.56 3.19 -5.27
C PHE A 456 27.00 1.76 -5.27
N GLY A 457 26.13 1.42 -4.31
CA GLY A 457 25.57 0.07 -4.15
C GLY A 457 24.39 -0.28 -5.05
N THR A 458 23.99 0.60 -5.97
CA THR A 458 22.78 0.42 -6.80
C THR A 458 23.10 -0.16 -8.16
N PHE A 459 22.33 -1.12 -8.66
CA PHE A 459 22.63 -1.84 -9.90
C PHE A 459 21.39 -1.96 -10.79
N THR A 460 21.59 -2.39 -12.03
CA THR A 460 20.54 -2.73 -12.97
C THR A 460 20.66 -4.20 -13.39
N GLU A 461 19.55 -4.92 -13.32
CA GLU A 461 19.43 -6.32 -13.76
C GLU A 461 17.97 -6.68 -14.02
N ASN A 462 17.72 -7.69 -14.87
CA ASN A 462 16.38 -8.15 -15.22
C ASN A 462 16.29 -9.68 -15.15
N ASN A 463 16.35 -10.22 -13.94
CA ASN A 463 16.40 -11.64 -13.65
C ASN A 463 15.29 -12.10 -12.67
N LEU A 464 14.23 -11.30 -12.51
CA LEU A 464 13.09 -11.65 -11.67
C LEU A 464 12.32 -12.83 -12.23
N SER A 465 12.09 -13.84 -11.40
CA SER A 465 11.23 -14.99 -11.69
C SER A 465 10.12 -15.12 -10.66
N SER A 466 8.98 -15.69 -11.07
CA SER A 466 7.86 -15.90 -10.16
C SER A 466 8.14 -17.07 -9.22
N VAL A 467 7.86 -16.86 -7.93
CA VAL A 467 7.86 -17.90 -6.89
C VAL A 467 6.46 -18.15 -6.33
N GLY A 468 5.45 -17.56 -6.98
CA GLY A 468 4.05 -17.62 -6.57
C GLY A 468 3.26 -16.46 -7.16
N THR A 469 1.93 -16.52 -7.06
CA THR A 469 1.04 -15.46 -7.56
C THR A 469 1.37 -14.12 -6.90
N GLY A 470 1.85 -13.17 -7.71
CA GLY A 470 2.24 -11.83 -7.27
C GLY A 470 3.56 -11.77 -6.50
N LEU A 471 4.36 -12.83 -6.49
CA LEU A 471 5.64 -12.92 -5.77
C LEU A 471 6.78 -13.17 -6.76
N TYR A 472 7.85 -12.39 -6.67
CA TYR A 472 9.00 -12.45 -7.59
C TYR A 472 10.32 -12.25 -6.86
N VAL A 473 11.32 -13.06 -7.16
CA VAL A 473 12.69 -12.87 -6.67
C VAL A 473 13.68 -13.00 -7.82
N PRO A 474 14.88 -12.41 -7.72
CA PRO A 474 15.97 -12.67 -8.64
C PRO A 474 16.29 -14.17 -8.74
N THR A 475 16.80 -14.58 -9.90
CA THR A 475 17.24 -15.97 -10.13
C THR A 475 18.61 -16.00 -10.79
N GLY A 476 19.38 -17.05 -10.48
CA GLY A 476 20.74 -17.21 -10.98
C GLY A 476 21.70 -16.19 -10.37
N VAL A 477 22.54 -15.61 -11.21
CA VAL A 477 23.53 -14.61 -10.82
C VAL A 477 22.84 -13.25 -10.63
N SER A 478 23.08 -12.60 -9.49
CA SER A 478 22.31 -11.43 -9.06
C SER A 478 23.15 -10.43 -8.26
N TYR A 479 22.96 -9.14 -8.54
CA TYR A 479 23.47 -8.04 -7.72
C TYR A 479 22.63 -7.83 -6.45
N ALA A 480 21.42 -8.40 -6.36
CA ALA A 480 20.57 -8.28 -5.18
C ALA A 480 20.96 -9.23 -4.03
N GLU A 481 21.67 -10.32 -4.33
CA GLU A 481 22.03 -11.35 -3.34
C GLU A 481 23.10 -10.82 -2.37
N SER A 482 22.82 -10.85 -1.06
CA SER A 482 23.74 -10.45 0.02
C SER A 482 24.36 -9.05 -0.17
N ALA A 483 23.61 -8.13 -0.75
CA ALA A 483 24.12 -6.82 -1.16
C ALA A 483 23.34 -5.63 -0.56
N ALA A 484 22.31 -5.89 0.25
CA ALA A 484 21.58 -4.85 0.95
C ALA A 484 22.36 -4.34 2.17
N THR A 485 22.03 -3.11 2.58
CA THR A 485 22.49 -2.54 3.85
C THR A 485 21.41 -2.68 4.92
N THR A 486 21.78 -2.95 6.17
CA THR A 486 20.78 -3.04 7.26
C THR A 486 19.97 -1.75 7.37
N ALA A 487 18.65 -1.85 7.26
CA ALA A 487 17.77 -0.70 7.46
C ALA A 487 17.49 -0.52 8.95
N THR A 488 17.82 0.66 9.49
CA THR A 488 17.64 1.01 10.90
C THR A 488 16.44 1.92 11.15
N THR A 489 15.81 2.45 10.09
CA THR A 489 14.64 3.33 10.17
C THR A 489 13.56 2.90 9.17
N PRO A 490 12.59 2.04 9.57
CA PRO A 490 12.57 1.31 10.84
C PRO A 490 13.62 0.18 10.84
N SER A 491 13.84 -0.44 12.01
CA SER A 491 14.64 -1.66 12.09
C SER A 491 13.90 -2.81 11.41
N ILE A 492 14.46 -3.35 10.32
CA ILE A 492 13.87 -4.44 9.53
C ILE A 492 14.73 -5.69 9.69
N THR A 493 14.27 -6.62 10.52
CA THR A 493 15.04 -7.83 10.91
C THR A 493 14.62 -9.10 10.18
N ASN A 494 13.51 -9.06 9.45
CA ASN A 494 12.99 -10.18 8.67
C ASN A 494 12.48 -9.72 7.29
N ASP A 495 12.19 -10.67 6.43
CA ASP A 495 11.64 -10.48 5.09
C ASP A 495 10.12 -10.69 5.04
N TYR A 496 9.53 -10.66 3.84
CA TYR A 496 8.10 -10.88 3.59
C TYR A 496 7.56 -12.20 4.18
N SER A 497 8.38 -13.25 4.22
CA SER A 497 8.02 -14.57 4.75
C SER A 497 8.46 -14.77 6.19
N TYR A 498 8.82 -13.68 6.88
CA TYR A 498 9.31 -13.68 8.26
C TYR A 498 10.63 -14.44 8.46
N VAL A 499 11.40 -14.66 7.39
CA VAL A 499 12.76 -15.20 7.49
C VAL A 499 13.68 -14.11 8.02
N THR A 500 14.49 -14.43 9.02
CA THR A 500 15.47 -13.48 9.57
C THR A 500 16.50 -13.11 8.51
N ARG A 501 16.72 -11.80 8.35
CA ARG A 501 17.71 -11.27 7.41
C ARG A 501 19.12 -11.52 7.91
N ALA A 502 20.01 -11.91 6.99
CA ALA A 502 21.43 -12.09 7.29
C ALA A 502 22.13 -10.76 7.61
N THR A 503 23.43 -10.82 7.96
CA THR A 503 24.26 -9.61 8.17
C THR A 503 24.36 -8.76 6.91
N PHE A 504 24.37 -9.43 5.74
CA PHE A 504 24.22 -8.82 4.43
C PHE A 504 22.92 -9.36 3.83
N PRO A 505 21.78 -8.68 4.03
CA PRO A 505 20.50 -9.16 3.52
C PRO A 505 20.44 -9.08 1.99
N ASP A 506 19.41 -9.71 1.42
CA ASP A 506 19.09 -9.54 0.02
C ASP A 506 18.30 -8.25 -0.21
N MET A 507 18.53 -7.60 -1.36
CA MET A 507 17.64 -6.54 -1.81
C MET A 507 16.28 -7.11 -2.23
N GLY A 508 15.21 -6.36 -1.96
CA GLY A 508 13.84 -6.77 -2.26
C GLY A 508 13.09 -7.34 -1.05
N ALA A 509 11.86 -7.77 -1.31
CA ALA A 509 10.92 -8.12 -0.25
C ALA A 509 11.14 -9.49 0.38
N LEU A 510 11.82 -10.41 -0.29
CA LEU A 510 11.98 -11.80 0.15
C LEU A 510 13.44 -12.20 -0.02
N GLU A 511 14.03 -12.82 1.01
CA GLU A 511 15.35 -13.45 0.92
C GLU A 511 15.26 -14.62 -0.08
N PHE A 512 16.30 -14.79 -0.87
CA PHE A 512 16.34 -15.80 -1.91
C PHE A 512 17.66 -16.56 -1.89
N VAL A 513 17.80 -17.51 -2.82
CA VAL A 513 19.02 -18.27 -2.99
C VAL A 513 19.52 -18.02 -4.41
N GLY A 514 20.48 -17.11 -4.53
CA GLY A 514 21.11 -16.74 -5.77
C GLY A 514 22.61 -17.04 -5.80
N THR A 515 23.29 -16.50 -6.80
CA THR A 515 24.76 -16.39 -6.83
C THR A 515 25.11 -14.91 -6.81
N ALA A 516 25.77 -14.47 -5.74
CA ALA A 516 26.15 -13.07 -5.57
C ALA A 516 27.12 -12.60 -6.67
N LEU A 517 26.87 -11.39 -7.18
CA LEU A 517 27.84 -10.65 -7.98
C LEU A 517 28.66 -9.73 -7.07
N ASP A 518 29.97 -9.97 -7.03
CA ASP A 518 30.90 -9.04 -6.41
C ASP A 518 31.04 -7.78 -7.29
N ALA A 519 30.45 -6.68 -6.83
CA ALA A 519 30.34 -5.44 -7.57
C ALA A 519 30.83 -4.22 -6.78
N THR A 520 31.17 -4.42 -5.50
CA THR A 520 31.70 -3.40 -4.60
C THR A 520 32.94 -3.96 -3.93
N GLY A 521 34.09 -3.32 -4.16
CA GLY A 521 35.33 -3.76 -3.52
C GLY A 521 35.29 -3.70 -1.99
N PRO A 522 36.22 -4.37 -1.31
CA PRO A 522 36.24 -4.50 0.14
C PRO A 522 36.39 -3.15 0.84
N ILE A 523 35.72 -2.99 1.98
CA ILE A 523 35.96 -1.88 2.90
C ILE A 523 37.16 -2.24 3.77
N ILE A 524 38.17 -1.36 3.80
CA ILE A 524 39.38 -1.53 4.59
C ILE A 524 39.50 -0.38 5.59
N THR A 525 39.45 -0.70 6.88
CA THR A 525 39.80 0.23 7.97
C THR A 525 41.06 -0.28 8.65
N TYR A 526 41.93 0.63 9.11
CA TYR A 526 43.18 0.25 9.76
C TYR A 526 43.63 1.32 10.75
N ASP A 527 44.35 0.89 11.79
CA ASP A 527 44.96 1.79 12.75
C ASP A 527 46.09 2.60 12.10
N LEU A 528 46.09 3.92 12.33
CA LEU A 528 47.24 4.74 12.02
C LEU A 528 48.39 4.40 12.97
N ILE A 529 49.59 4.20 12.43
CA ILE A 529 50.78 3.94 13.23
C ILE A 529 51.10 5.20 14.05
N PRO A 530 51.07 5.16 15.40
CA PRO A 530 51.44 6.32 16.20
C PRO A 530 52.93 6.62 16.08
N ASN A 531 53.31 7.89 16.22
CA ASN A 531 54.72 8.27 16.23
C ASN A 531 55.40 7.68 17.48
N THR A 532 56.27 6.70 17.29
CA THR A 532 56.93 5.97 18.38
C THR A 532 58.38 5.68 18.04
N ILE A 533 59.23 5.68 19.06
CA ILE A 533 60.64 5.28 18.97
C ILE A 533 60.83 3.75 19.07
N CYS A 534 59.74 2.98 18.95
CA CYS A 534 59.74 1.52 18.91
C CYS A 534 60.37 0.85 20.15
N THR A 535 60.26 1.48 21.32
CA THR A 535 60.74 0.89 22.59
C THR A 535 59.84 -0.23 23.10
N ASN A 536 58.62 -0.36 22.57
CA ASN A 536 57.68 -1.45 22.80
C ASN A 536 57.05 -1.90 21.46
N SER A 537 56.60 -3.16 21.39
CA SER A 537 55.87 -3.69 20.24
C SER A 537 54.59 -2.88 19.97
N VAL A 538 54.41 -2.41 18.74
CA VAL A 538 53.18 -1.76 18.28
C VAL A 538 52.25 -2.81 17.71
N THR A 539 51.02 -2.87 18.21
CA THR A 539 49.95 -3.67 17.58
C THR A 539 49.15 -2.74 16.69
N ILE A 540 49.01 -3.12 15.42
CA ILE A 540 48.12 -2.47 14.45
C ILE A 540 47.09 -3.48 14.00
N THR A 541 45.85 -3.05 13.93
CA THR A 541 44.74 -3.83 13.40
C THR A 541 44.29 -3.25 12.07
N ALA A 542 43.91 -4.13 11.16
CA ALA A 542 43.19 -3.78 9.94
C ALA A 542 41.96 -4.68 9.88
N GLU A 543 40.80 -4.07 9.71
CA GLU A 543 39.54 -4.77 9.51
C GLU A 543 39.18 -4.63 8.03
N ILE A 544 39.00 -5.79 7.39
CA ILE A 544 38.58 -5.87 6.00
C ILE A 544 37.22 -6.54 6.01
N THR A 545 36.22 -5.87 5.47
CA THR A 545 34.87 -6.41 5.30
C THR A 545 34.50 -6.40 3.83
N ASP A 546 33.97 -7.51 3.34
CA ASP A 546 33.52 -7.69 1.97
C ASP A 546 32.25 -8.56 1.97
N PRO A 547 31.13 -8.11 1.39
CA PRO A 547 29.89 -8.89 1.32
C PRO A 547 30.04 -10.22 0.58
N SER A 548 30.94 -10.30 -0.42
CA SER A 548 31.26 -11.53 -1.15
C SER A 548 32.25 -12.44 -0.40
N GLY A 549 32.75 -11.97 0.75
CA GLY A 549 33.69 -12.66 1.61
C GLY A 549 35.13 -12.19 1.40
N VAL A 550 35.91 -12.23 2.48
CA VAL A 550 37.35 -11.94 2.43
C VAL A 550 38.12 -13.26 2.33
N ASN A 551 39.11 -13.34 1.44
CA ASN A 551 39.97 -14.52 1.35
C ASN A 551 40.67 -14.78 2.69
N THR A 552 40.39 -15.93 3.31
CA THR A 552 41.01 -16.35 4.59
C THR A 552 42.10 -17.40 4.42
N ALA A 553 42.35 -17.89 3.20
CA ALA A 553 43.31 -18.95 2.95
C ALA A 553 44.76 -18.50 3.26
N SER A 554 45.51 -19.38 3.93
CA SER A 554 46.90 -19.10 4.30
C SER A 554 47.75 -18.82 3.06
N GLY A 555 48.61 -17.81 3.13
CA GLY A 555 49.45 -17.39 2.01
C GLY A 555 48.78 -16.42 1.04
N THR A 556 47.45 -16.46 0.87
CA THR A 556 46.69 -15.60 -0.06
C THR A 556 45.70 -14.64 0.60
N LYS A 557 45.48 -14.75 1.92
CA LYS A 557 44.70 -13.77 2.67
C LYS A 557 45.31 -12.36 2.57
N PRO A 558 44.50 -11.28 2.65
CA PRO A 558 45.01 -9.92 2.66
C PRO A 558 46.12 -9.72 3.69
N ARG A 559 47.11 -8.90 3.33
CA ARG A 559 48.30 -8.63 4.15
C ARG A 559 48.43 -7.13 4.39
N LEU A 560 48.66 -6.77 5.65
CA LEU A 560 49.00 -5.41 6.02
C LEU A 560 50.51 -5.20 5.83
N TYR A 561 50.87 -4.18 5.07
CA TYR A 561 52.26 -3.77 4.87
C TYR A 561 52.46 -2.37 5.46
N PHE A 562 53.54 -2.18 6.21
CA PHE A 562 53.95 -0.86 6.69
C PHE A 562 55.29 -0.48 6.05
N LYS A 563 55.49 0.82 5.80
CA LYS A 563 56.75 1.36 5.27
C LYS A 563 57.53 2.00 6.42
N GLY A 564 58.71 1.46 6.73
CA GLY A 564 59.65 2.10 7.64
C GLY A 564 60.41 3.23 6.94
N SER A 565 60.16 4.47 7.32
CA SER A 565 61.01 5.61 6.92
C SER A 565 62.11 5.81 7.96
N HIS A 566 63.36 5.51 7.58
CA HIS A 566 64.53 5.84 8.39
C HIS A 566 64.88 7.31 8.16
N MET A 567 64.76 8.16 9.18
CA MET A 567 65.47 9.44 9.21
C MET A 567 66.91 9.14 9.60
N ILE A 568 67.83 9.26 8.65
CA ILE A 568 69.25 9.35 8.94
C ILE A 568 69.44 10.73 9.59
N MET A 569 69.76 10.75 10.88
CA MET A 569 70.22 11.97 11.57
C MET A 569 71.64 12.30 11.14
#